data_AF-A0A6J6I637-F1
#
_entry.id   AF-A0A6J6I637-F1
#
_cell.length_a   1.000
_cell.length_b   1.000
_cell.length_c   1.000
_cell.angle_alpha   90.00
_cell.angle_beta   90.00
_cell.angle_gamma   90.00
#
_symmetry.space_group_name_H-M   'P 1'
#
loop_
_entity.id
_entity.type
_entity.pdbx_description
1 polymer ?
#
loop_
_entity_poly.entity_id
_entity_poly.type
_entity_poly.pdbx_seq_one_letter_code
_entity_poly.pdbx_strand_id
1 'polypeptide(L)'
;MFKTLRSVTAILLSLILLAIPTQPASAEVADSLTYVEFYDSPLGKELAALEAANQQRFQSATAIEVVTTSRAEFLGQFSEARIEMLLAEKSARLREYEVTVQGENLIEEMGKVNGKYYVALPPASDLPTLKNFDAAMSRLKKSKQAWMVVDDVSFDISTPDLEKSTFFNVISDPTQMGEEMLNQARFGAITKSASPENEELIDYKYSLTIQSPQLPTQVLMTQTFNAAGELISQKMNLDLLGISSTTTITYKITTIDKIVTPLSTNLVSLAALKKASHQISAEKLLSAKVKALSSKATALAKSAKKTLTSKHLVDGAKALKYTVTSIKNGVRLSAKYLGVEGRMCLVATKGKVVATACS
;
A
#
# COMPACT_ATOMS: atom_id res chain seq x y z
N MET A 1 6.51 -10.34 -1.48
CA MET A 1 5.99 -8.99 -1.77
C MET A 1 5.96 -8.04 -0.58
N PHE A 2 5.48 -8.40 0.62
CA PHE A 2 5.43 -7.43 1.75
C PHE A 2 6.77 -6.98 2.36
N LYS A 3 7.91 -7.38 1.78
CA LYS A 3 9.26 -6.95 2.18
C LYS A 3 9.80 -5.82 1.29
N THR A 4 9.38 -5.73 0.04
CA THR A 4 9.82 -4.68 -0.91
C THR A 4 9.15 -3.35 -0.64
N LEU A 5 7.89 -3.34 -0.20
CA LEU A 5 7.23 -2.11 0.23
C LEU A 5 7.96 -1.41 1.39
N ARG A 6 8.50 -2.18 2.35
CA ARG A 6 9.35 -1.62 3.44
C ARG A 6 10.65 -1.00 2.93
N SER A 7 11.21 -1.51 1.84
CA SER A 7 12.44 -0.97 1.24
C SER A 7 12.18 0.33 0.47
N VAL A 8 11.01 0.48 -0.15
CA VAL A 8 10.64 1.70 -0.91
C VAL A 8 10.27 2.85 0.03
N THR A 9 9.54 2.58 1.12
CA THR A 9 9.29 3.59 2.16
C THR A 9 10.59 3.97 2.87
N ALA A 10 11.55 3.04 2.98
CA ALA A 10 12.88 3.35 3.47
C ALA A 10 13.66 4.27 2.50
N ILE A 11 13.50 4.17 1.17
CA ILE A 11 14.17 5.06 0.21
C ILE A 11 13.56 6.48 0.22
N LEU A 12 12.23 6.61 0.27
CA LEU A 12 11.59 7.92 0.36
C LEU A 12 11.74 8.61 1.72
N LEU A 13 11.72 7.87 2.85
CA LEU A 13 12.01 8.47 4.16
C LEU A 13 13.50 8.63 4.45
N SER A 14 14.40 7.80 3.90
CA SER A 14 15.85 7.97 4.11
C SER A 14 16.38 9.25 3.48
N LEU A 15 15.81 9.69 2.36
CA LEU A 15 16.11 10.99 1.76
C LEU A 15 15.63 12.18 2.61
N ILE A 16 14.67 11.97 3.52
CA ILE A 16 14.12 13.00 4.41
C ILE A 16 14.74 12.93 5.83
N LEU A 17 15.29 11.78 6.26
CA LEU A 17 15.68 11.52 7.66
C LEU A 17 17.12 11.02 7.91
N LEU A 18 18.00 10.87 6.90
CA LEU A 18 19.36 10.34 7.12
C LEU A 18 20.46 11.23 6.51
N ALA A 19 20.85 12.29 7.22
CA ALA A 19 22.06 13.06 6.91
C ALA A 19 22.72 13.68 8.15
N ILE A 20 23.48 12.87 8.90
CA ILE A 20 24.58 13.29 9.81
C ILE A 20 25.60 12.13 9.85
N PRO A 21 26.95 12.31 9.90
CA PRO A 21 27.89 13.35 9.39
C PRO A 21 28.90 12.71 8.37
N THR A 22 29.81 13.34 7.60
CA THR A 22 30.79 14.42 7.77
C THR A 22 31.24 15.00 6.40
N GLN A 23 31.56 16.31 6.39
CA GLN A 23 32.30 17.19 5.44
C GLN A 23 33.21 16.61 4.31
N PRO A 24 33.54 17.38 3.22
CA PRO A 24 33.69 18.84 3.20
C PRO A 24 33.00 19.69 2.10
N ALA A 25 32.81 20.95 2.51
CA ALA A 25 32.63 22.27 1.84
C ALA A 25 32.34 22.43 0.33
N SER A 26 31.37 23.30 0.02
CA SER A 26 31.32 24.32 -1.08
C SER A 26 29.84 24.74 -1.29
N ALA A 27 29.38 25.98 -1.50
CA ALA A 27 29.95 27.32 -1.66
C ALA A 27 28.95 28.35 -1.09
N GLU A 28 29.44 29.51 -0.64
CA GLU A 28 28.62 30.64 -0.13
C GLU A 28 27.76 31.27 -1.25
N VAL A 29 26.44 31.10 -1.14
CA VAL A 29 25.47 32.12 -1.54
C VAL A 29 25.05 32.83 -0.25
N ALA A 30 24.92 34.16 -0.27
CA ALA A 30 24.64 34.98 0.92
C ALA A 30 23.20 34.76 1.45
N ASP A 31 22.94 33.58 2.02
CA ASP A 31 21.72 33.24 2.74
C ASP A 31 21.80 33.81 4.16
N SER A 32 21.03 34.86 4.47
CA SER A 32 21.12 35.57 5.75
C SER A 32 19.78 35.77 6.47
N LEU A 33 18.64 35.55 5.80
CA LEU A 33 17.33 35.84 6.38
C LEU A 33 16.90 34.70 7.33
N THR A 34 16.43 35.07 8.51
CA THR A 34 15.64 34.17 9.37
C THR A 34 14.27 33.91 8.75
N TYR A 35 13.54 32.90 9.24
CA TYR A 35 12.17 32.59 8.78
C TYR A 35 11.24 33.82 8.86
N VAL A 36 11.34 34.60 9.95
CA VAL A 36 10.53 35.81 10.14
C VAL A 36 10.88 36.86 9.09
N GLU A 37 12.17 37.16 8.90
CA GLU A 37 12.63 38.16 7.93
C GLU A 37 12.31 37.77 6.49
N PHE A 38 12.39 36.47 6.17
CA PHE A 38 12.02 35.93 4.86
C PHE A 38 10.56 36.22 4.54
N TYR A 39 9.64 35.87 5.44
CA TYR A 39 8.21 36.11 5.26
C TYR A 39 7.77 37.56 5.53
N ASP A 40 8.62 38.39 6.15
CA ASP A 40 8.36 39.83 6.29
C ASP A 40 8.68 40.65 5.04
N SER A 41 9.48 40.10 4.13
CA SER A 41 9.79 40.71 2.83
C SER A 41 8.53 40.86 1.95
N PRO A 42 8.49 41.81 0.98
CA PRO A 42 7.33 42.00 0.12
C PRO A 42 6.91 40.73 -0.63
N LEU A 43 7.87 40.00 -1.22
CA LEU A 43 7.61 38.74 -1.91
C LEU A 43 7.30 37.60 -0.93
N GLY A 44 7.84 37.63 0.29
CA GLY A 44 7.53 36.66 1.34
C GLY A 44 6.07 36.74 1.78
N LYS A 45 5.56 37.96 1.98
CA LYS A 45 4.14 38.20 2.30
C LYS A 45 3.21 37.75 1.18
N GLU A 46 3.61 38.02 -0.06
CA GLU A 46 2.87 37.57 -1.24
C GLU A 46 2.82 36.04 -1.34
N LEU A 47 3.98 35.37 -1.17
CA LEU A 47 4.07 33.92 -1.19
C LEU A 47 3.24 33.29 -0.05
N ALA A 48 3.34 33.79 1.17
CA ALA A 48 2.53 33.31 2.31
C ALA A 48 1.02 33.43 2.05
N ALA A 49 0.58 34.52 1.41
CA ALA A 49 -0.83 34.70 1.06
C ALA A 49 -1.30 33.68 0.01
N LEU A 50 -0.48 33.42 -1.02
CA LEU A 50 -0.72 32.38 -2.01
C LEU A 50 -0.76 30.99 -1.36
N GLU A 51 0.17 30.70 -0.46
CA GLU A 51 0.25 29.43 0.26
C GLU A 51 -1.02 29.20 1.10
N ALA A 52 -1.41 30.18 1.92
CA ALA A 52 -2.62 30.11 2.73
C ALA A 52 -3.90 29.93 1.89
N ALA A 53 -4.01 30.63 0.75
CA ALA A 53 -5.15 30.51 -0.15
C ALA A 53 -5.23 29.11 -0.78
N ASN A 54 -4.09 28.53 -1.19
CA ASN A 54 -4.05 27.18 -1.77
C ASN A 54 -4.34 26.10 -0.74
N GLN A 55 -3.89 26.27 0.51
CA GLN A 55 -4.26 25.39 1.61
C GLN A 55 -5.79 25.28 1.76
N GLN A 56 -6.49 26.43 1.75
CA GLN A 56 -7.95 26.46 1.82
C GLN A 56 -8.61 25.84 0.57
N ARG A 57 -8.11 26.15 -0.62
CA ARG A 57 -8.62 25.56 -1.88
C ARG A 57 -8.54 24.04 -1.86
N PHE A 58 -7.39 23.50 -1.50
CA PHE A 58 -7.18 22.05 -1.38
C PHE A 58 -8.06 21.41 -0.31
N GLN A 59 -8.22 22.05 0.86
CA GLN A 59 -9.13 21.55 1.89
C GLN A 59 -10.59 21.50 1.40
N SER A 60 -11.02 22.49 0.62
CA SER A 60 -12.39 22.57 0.07
C SER A 60 -12.63 21.71 -1.17
N ALA A 61 -11.58 21.27 -1.86
CA ALA A 61 -11.69 20.50 -3.09
C ALA A 61 -12.31 19.12 -2.84
N THR A 62 -13.17 18.63 -3.75
CA THR A 62 -13.75 17.29 -3.64
C THR A 62 -12.69 16.19 -3.77
N ALA A 63 -11.77 16.34 -4.71
CA ALA A 63 -10.59 15.49 -4.86
C ALA A 63 -9.38 16.29 -5.34
N ILE A 64 -8.19 15.80 -5.01
CA ILE A 64 -6.90 16.35 -5.45
C ILE A 64 -6.06 15.19 -5.95
N GLU A 65 -5.58 15.32 -7.18
CA GLU A 65 -4.52 14.50 -7.74
C GLU A 65 -3.19 15.14 -7.40
N VAL A 66 -2.29 14.34 -6.85
CA VAL A 66 -0.94 14.73 -6.48
C VAL A 66 0.00 13.73 -7.10
N VAL A 67 0.97 14.21 -7.86
CA VAL A 67 2.04 13.36 -8.38
C VAL A 67 3.38 13.86 -7.84
N THR A 68 4.07 13.01 -7.10
CA THR A 68 5.41 13.25 -6.57
C THR A 68 6.41 12.41 -7.35
N THR A 69 7.38 13.05 -8.00
CA THR A 69 8.50 12.39 -8.64
C THR A 69 9.79 12.78 -7.94
N SER A 70 10.50 11.81 -7.38
CA SER A 70 11.79 11.98 -6.73
C SER A 70 12.86 11.21 -7.50
N ARG A 71 13.92 11.90 -7.89
CA ARG A 71 15.11 11.32 -8.49
C ARG A 71 16.30 11.61 -7.58
N ALA A 72 17.14 10.61 -7.38
CA ALA A 72 18.40 10.75 -6.68
C ALA A 72 19.51 10.13 -7.54
N GLU A 73 20.64 10.83 -7.64
CA GLU A 73 21.80 10.39 -8.40
C GLU A 73 23.03 10.35 -7.50
N PHE A 74 23.81 9.29 -7.62
CA PHE A 74 25.07 9.12 -6.90
C PHE A 74 26.05 8.30 -7.76
N LEU A 75 27.24 8.85 -8.01
CA LEU A 75 28.33 8.19 -8.76
C LEU A 75 27.88 7.59 -10.11
N GLY A 76 27.02 8.29 -10.86
CA GLY A 76 26.52 7.86 -12.17
C GLY A 76 25.44 6.78 -12.13
N GLN A 77 24.99 6.37 -10.94
CA GLN A 77 23.78 5.58 -10.75
C GLN A 77 22.63 6.49 -10.34
N PHE A 78 21.41 6.13 -10.72
CA PHE A 78 20.21 6.85 -10.30
C PHE A 78 19.11 5.90 -9.82
N SER A 79 18.28 6.42 -8.94
CA SER A 79 17.00 5.85 -8.57
C SER A 79 15.91 6.89 -8.77
N GLU A 80 14.79 6.48 -9.36
CA GLU A 80 13.62 7.33 -9.54
C GLU A 80 12.42 6.66 -8.87
N ALA A 81 11.65 7.46 -8.14
CA ALA A 81 10.40 7.03 -7.52
C ALA A 81 9.32 8.02 -7.91
N ARG A 82 8.19 7.50 -8.37
CA ARG A 82 7.00 8.25 -8.73
C ARG A 82 5.83 7.74 -7.91
N ILE A 83 5.18 8.66 -7.22
CA ILE A 83 4.01 8.38 -6.39
C ILE A 83 2.86 9.20 -6.95
N GLU A 84 1.81 8.52 -7.39
CA GLU A 84 0.57 9.14 -7.78
C GLU A 84 -0.47 8.93 -6.69
N MET A 85 -1.11 10.01 -6.27
CA MET A 85 -2.09 10.01 -5.19
C MET A 85 -3.34 10.72 -5.62
N LEU A 86 -4.47 10.11 -5.27
CA LEU A 86 -5.77 10.72 -5.41
C LEU A 86 -6.42 10.85 -4.03
N LEU A 87 -6.44 12.08 -3.52
CA LEU A 87 -6.93 12.44 -2.20
C LEU A 87 -8.37 12.96 -2.31
N ALA A 88 -9.37 12.23 -1.80
CA ALA A 88 -10.76 12.69 -1.72
C ALA A 88 -11.31 12.68 -0.29
N GLU A 89 -12.44 13.36 -0.09
CA GLU A 89 -13.10 13.39 1.22
C GLU A 89 -13.58 12.01 1.68
N LYS A 90 -13.56 11.85 3.01
CA LYS A 90 -14.10 10.73 3.82
C LYS A 90 -14.20 9.41 3.08
N SER A 91 -13.13 8.62 3.18
CA SER A 91 -13.11 7.16 3.04
C SER A 91 -12.77 6.57 1.68
N ALA A 92 -12.25 7.31 0.69
CA ALA A 92 -11.65 6.67 -0.48
C ALA A 92 -10.39 7.42 -0.90
N ARG A 93 -9.23 6.82 -0.64
CA ARG A 93 -7.94 7.30 -1.15
C ARG A 93 -7.35 6.20 -2.03
N LEU A 94 -6.87 6.55 -3.21
CA LEU A 94 -6.09 5.66 -4.07
C LEU A 94 -4.68 6.20 -4.16
N ARG A 95 -3.71 5.29 -4.14
CA ARG A 95 -2.30 5.59 -4.31
C ARG A 95 -1.67 4.52 -5.20
N GLU A 96 -1.00 4.99 -6.22
CA GLU A 96 -0.19 4.18 -7.11
C GLU A 96 1.27 4.57 -6.92
N TYR A 97 2.12 3.56 -6.80
CA TYR A 97 3.56 3.73 -6.68
C TYR A 97 4.21 3.11 -7.88
N GLU A 98 5.06 3.86 -8.55
CA GLU A 98 5.97 3.39 -9.57
C GLU A 98 7.40 3.68 -9.10
N VAL A 99 8.24 2.65 -9.01
CA VAL A 99 9.64 2.81 -8.63
C VAL A 99 10.52 2.23 -9.72
N THR A 100 11.45 3.03 -10.21
CA THR A 100 12.47 2.61 -11.16
C THR A 100 13.84 2.57 -10.47
N VAL A 101 14.37 1.37 -10.27
CA VAL A 101 15.75 1.17 -9.78
C VAL A 101 16.57 0.54 -10.89
N GLN A 102 17.59 1.24 -11.38
CA GLN A 102 18.50 0.72 -12.42
C GLN A 102 17.77 0.18 -13.68
N GLY A 103 16.60 0.73 -14.02
CA GLY A 103 15.79 0.32 -15.17
C GLY A 103 14.73 -0.74 -14.89
N GLU A 104 14.61 -1.26 -13.65
CA GLU A 104 13.50 -2.14 -13.25
C GLU A 104 12.35 -1.32 -12.66
N ASN A 105 11.15 -1.45 -13.26
CA ASN A 105 9.93 -0.79 -12.76
C ASN A 105 9.15 -1.73 -11.84
N LEU A 106 8.82 -1.24 -10.64
CA LEU A 106 7.87 -1.86 -9.72
C LEU A 106 6.62 -0.98 -9.63
N ILE A 107 5.45 -1.52 -9.98
CA ILE A 107 4.17 -0.82 -9.85
C ILE A 107 3.34 -1.48 -8.75
N GLU A 108 2.93 -0.71 -7.76
CA GLU A 108 2.03 -1.17 -6.69
C GLU A 108 0.83 -0.21 -6.53
N GLU A 109 -0.38 -0.78 -6.57
CA GLU A 109 -1.64 -0.04 -6.39
C GLU A 109 -2.27 -0.37 -5.04
N MET A 110 -2.63 0.67 -4.29
CA MET A 110 -3.19 0.58 -2.95
C MET A 110 -4.29 1.63 -2.74
N GLY A 111 -5.32 1.31 -1.97
CA GLY A 111 -6.22 2.33 -1.47
C GLY A 111 -6.65 2.12 -0.02
N LYS A 112 -7.28 3.16 0.54
CA LYS A 112 -7.83 3.17 1.90
C LYS A 112 -9.31 3.49 1.78
N VAL A 113 -10.17 2.52 2.09
CA VAL A 113 -11.62 2.72 2.16
C VAL A 113 -12.21 2.36 3.51
N ASN A 114 -12.99 3.27 4.08
CA ASN A 114 -13.61 3.15 5.41
C ASN A 114 -12.60 2.71 6.50
N GLY A 115 -11.40 3.30 6.48
CA GLY A 115 -10.33 2.99 7.44
C GLY A 115 -9.60 1.67 7.19
N LYS A 116 -9.92 0.93 6.12
CA LYS A 116 -9.25 -0.31 5.73
C LYS A 116 -8.40 -0.13 4.49
N TYR A 117 -7.18 -0.63 4.53
CA TYR A 117 -6.32 -0.67 3.36
C TYR A 117 -6.65 -1.87 2.47
N TYR A 118 -6.61 -1.65 1.17
CA TYR A 118 -6.73 -2.67 0.15
C TYR A 118 -5.60 -2.51 -0.85
N VAL A 119 -5.10 -3.63 -1.37
CA VAL A 119 -4.05 -3.68 -2.38
C VAL A 119 -4.49 -4.57 -3.53
N ALA A 120 -3.96 -4.33 -4.73
CA ALA A 120 -4.14 -5.27 -5.83
C ALA A 120 -3.75 -6.68 -5.35
N LEU A 121 -4.60 -7.69 -5.63
CA LEU A 121 -4.31 -9.06 -5.19
C LEU A 121 -3.02 -9.52 -5.89
N PRO A 122 -1.95 -9.84 -5.14
CA PRO A 122 -0.68 -10.20 -5.76
C PRO A 122 -0.81 -11.57 -6.46
N PRO A 123 0.05 -11.84 -7.45
CA PRO A 123 0.04 -13.13 -8.11
C PRO A 123 0.34 -14.26 -7.12
N ALA A 124 -0.14 -15.47 -7.43
CA ALA A 124 -0.02 -16.62 -6.53
C ALA A 124 1.45 -16.96 -6.18
N SER A 125 2.39 -16.65 -7.07
CA SER A 125 3.84 -16.79 -6.85
C SER A 125 4.33 -16.04 -5.62
N ASP A 126 3.71 -14.90 -5.31
CA ASP A 126 4.14 -14.01 -4.24
C ASP A 126 3.50 -14.33 -2.90
N LEU A 127 2.60 -15.32 -2.89
CA LEU A 127 1.94 -15.89 -1.71
C LEU A 127 2.29 -17.38 -1.54
N PRO A 128 3.59 -17.75 -1.39
CA PRO A 128 4.04 -19.14 -1.42
C PRO A 128 3.49 -20.00 -0.27
N THR A 129 3.01 -19.37 0.81
CA THR A 129 2.35 -20.05 1.92
C THR A 129 0.94 -20.55 1.56
N LEU A 130 0.34 -20.04 0.47
CA LEU A 130 -1.00 -20.38 0.00
C LEU A 130 -0.97 -21.45 -1.11
N LYS A 131 -0.64 -22.69 -0.74
CA LYS A 131 -0.55 -23.83 -1.68
C LYS A 131 -1.80 -24.10 -2.53
N ASN A 132 -2.98 -23.62 -2.11
CA ASN A 132 -4.25 -23.83 -2.80
C ASN A 132 -4.92 -22.50 -3.23
N PHE A 133 -4.14 -21.49 -3.64
CA PHE A 133 -4.63 -20.15 -3.95
C PHE A 133 -5.87 -20.14 -4.87
N ASP A 134 -5.79 -20.71 -6.08
CA ASP A 134 -6.90 -20.68 -7.05
C ASP A 134 -8.16 -21.39 -6.52
N ALA A 135 -7.99 -22.53 -5.83
CA ALA A 135 -9.10 -23.26 -5.24
C ALA A 135 -9.71 -22.51 -4.04
N ALA A 136 -8.89 -21.77 -3.28
CA ALA A 136 -9.36 -20.91 -2.20
C ALA A 136 -10.16 -19.72 -2.75
N MET A 137 -9.69 -19.07 -3.82
CA MET A 137 -10.41 -18.00 -4.52
C MET A 137 -11.76 -18.48 -5.06
N SER A 138 -11.78 -19.65 -5.71
CA SER A 138 -13.00 -20.28 -6.19
C SER A 138 -13.98 -20.59 -5.05
N ARG A 139 -13.49 -21.16 -3.94
CA ARG A 139 -14.31 -21.44 -2.75
C ARG A 139 -14.91 -20.19 -2.12
N LEU A 140 -14.16 -19.09 -2.11
CA LEU A 140 -14.61 -17.79 -1.62
C LEU A 140 -15.47 -17.03 -2.66
N LYS A 141 -15.66 -17.58 -3.86
CA LYS A 141 -16.38 -16.97 -4.98
C LYS A 141 -15.78 -15.61 -5.37
N LYS A 142 -14.44 -15.55 -5.44
CA LYS A 142 -13.67 -14.34 -5.79
C LYS A 142 -12.92 -14.55 -7.11
N SER A 143 -12.81 -13.47 -7.89
CA SER A 143 -12.05 -13.45 -9.15
C SER A 143 -10.57 -13.13 -8.91
N LYS A 144 -9.71 -13.38 -9.90
CA LYS A 144 -8.29 -13.00 -9.84
C LYS A 144 -8.06 -11.48 -9.89
N GLN A 145 -9.08 -10.72 -10.32
CA GLN A 145 -9.12 -9.24 -10.29
C GLN A 145 -9.64 -8.71 -8.95
N ALA A 146 -9.78 -9.57 -7.93
CA ALA A 146 -10.14 -9.13 -6.61
C ALA A 146 -9.05 -8.23 -6.01
N TRP A 147 -9.47 -7.42 -5.06
CA TRP A 147 -8.62 -6.59 -4.23
C TRP A 147 -8.47 -7.27 -2.88
N MET A 148 -7.25 -7.29 -2.36
CA MET A 148 -6.97 -7.91 -1.07
C MET A 148 -7.10 -6.88 0.05
N VAL A 149 -7.95 -7.15 1.04
CA VAL A 149 -8.02 -6.35 2.26
C VAL A 149 -6.86 -6.74 3.16
N VAL A 150 -6.06 -5.76 3.54
CA VAL A 150 -4.96 -5.91 4.47
C VAL A 150 -5.52 -5.73 5.88
N ASP A 151 -5.80 -6.86 6.54
CA ASP A 151 -6.41 -6.88 7.89
C ASP A 151 -5.39 -6.60 9.02
N ASP A 152 -4.11 -6.45 8.70
CA ASP A 152 -3.01 -6.37 9.66
C ASP A 152 -2.56 -4.90 9.86
N VAL A 153 -2.74 -4.41 11.09
CA VAL A 153 -2.37 -3.06 11.55
C VAL A 153 -0.85 -2.82 11.48
N SER A 154 -0.06 -3.89 11.29
CA SER A 154 1.40 -3.81 11.08
C SER A 154 1.82 -3.33 9.69
N PHE A 155 0.85 -3.07 8.80
CA PHE A 155 1.04 -2.18 7.67
C PHE A 155 1.04 -0.73 8.17
N ASP A 156 2.04 -0.44 9.00
CA ASP A 156 2.48 0.91 9.26
C ASP A 156 3.20 1.33 7.98
N ILE A 157 2.39 1.72 6.99
CA ILE A 157 2.93 2.48 5.89
C ILE A 157 3.38 3.75 6.60
N SER A 158 4.68 3.89 6.85
CA SER A 158 5.28 5.13 7.33
C SER A 158 5.15 6.25 6.30
N THR A 159 4.20 6.16 5.38
CA THR A 159 3.71 7.32 4.67
C THR A 159 2.86 8.09 5.66
N PRO A 160 3.13 9.39 5.86
CA PRO A 160 2.30 10.23 6.72
C PRO A 160 0.82 9.99 6.39
N ASP A 161 -0.08 10.09 7.37
CA ASP A 161 -1.51 10.12 7.04
C ASP A 161 -1.74 11.42 6.24
N LEU A 162 -1.70 11.29 4.91
CA LEU A 162 -1.83 12.41 3.98
C LEU A 162 -3.32 12.73 3.87
N GLU A 163 -3.83 13.33 4.94
CA GLU A 163 -5.11 14.01 4.91
C GLU A 163 -4.95 15.28 4.07
N LYS A 164 -6.01 15.73 3.40
CA LYS A 164 -5.96 16.99 2.63
C LYS A 164 -5.51 18.18 3.49
N SER A 165 -5.79 18.12 4.79
CA SER A 165 -5.38 19.11 5.79
C SER A 165 -3.88 19.14 6.07
N THR A 166 -3.16 18.02 5.92
CA THR A 166 -1.73 17.90 6.23
C THR A 166 -0.85 17.93 4.99
N PHE A 167 -1.39 17.57 3.81
CA PHE A 167 -0.59 17.39 2.59
C PHE A 167 0.11 18.67 2.10
N PHE A 168 -0.58 19.80 2.17
CA PHE A 168 -0.02 21.09 1.73
C PHE A 168 1.24 21.48 2.52
N ASN A 169 1.23 21.20 3.83
CA ASN A 169 2.25 21.72 4.74
C ASN A 169 3.59 20.97 4.66
N VAL A 170 3.62 19.75 4.13
CA VAL A 170 4.83 18.89 4.23
C VAL A 170 6.03 19.47 3.45
N ILE A 171 5.80 20.33 2.46
CA ILE A 171 6.87 20.87 1.59
C ILE A 171 6.87 22.41 1.48
N SER A 172 5.71 23.07 1.59
CA SER A 172 5.66 24.55 1.52
C SER A 172 5.94 25.23 2.86
N ASP A 173 5.82 24.52 3.99
CA ASP A 173 5.85 25.12 5.32
C ASP A 173 7.11 24.68 6.09
N PRO A 174 8.17 25.52 6.12
CA PRO A 174 9.40 25.23 6.85
C PRO A 174 9.16 24.97 8.35
N THR A 175 8.05 25.42 8.94
CA THR A 175 7.76 25.18 10.36
C THR A 175 7.54 23.70 10.68
N GLN A 176 7.22 22.88 9.67
CA GLN A 176 7.11 21.42 9.81
C GLN A 176 8.46 20.74 10.09
N MET A 177 9.59 21.42 9.86
CA MET A 177 10.93 20.89 10.16
C MET A 177 11.23 20.86 11.67
N GLY A 178 10.35 21.45 12.49
CA GLY A 178 10.55 21.60 13.92
C GLY A 178 11.33 22.86 14.27
N GLU A 179 11.05 23.41 15.44
CA GLU A 179 11.56 24.72 15.90
C GLU A 179 13.09 24.79 15.91
N GLU A 180 13.76 23.70 16.29
CA GLU A 180 15.22 23.63 16.33
C GLU A 180 15.85 23.77 14.93
N MET A 181 15.35 23.02 13.95
CA MET A 181 15.85 23.10 12.57
C MET A 181 15.49 24.45 11.94
N LEU A 182 14.30 24.98 12.24
CA LEU A 182 13.87 26.28 11.74
C LEU A 182 14.76 27.43 12.24
N ASN A 183 15.20 27.38 13.50
CA ASN A 183 16.13 28.37 14.06
C ASN A 183 17.53 28.31 13.43
N GLN A 184 17.92 27.13 12.95
CA GLN A 184 19.17 26.90 12.22
C GLN A 184 19.04 27.17 10.71
N ALA A 185 17.82 27.31 10.19
CA ALA A 185 17.58 27.61 8.79
C ALA A 185 17.89 29.07 8.46
N ARG A 186 18.51 29.30 7.31
CA ARG A 186 18.63 30.62 6.67
C ARG A 186 18.06 30.53 5.27
N PHE A 187 17.39 31.60 4.87
CA PHE A 187 16.70 31.67 3.61
C PHE A 187 17.37 32.72 2.71
N GLY A 188 17.48 32.40 1.43
CA GLY A 188 17.79 33.36 0.40
C GLY A 188 16.58 34.23 0.07
N ALA A 189 16.83 35.37 -0.57
CA ALA A 189 15.74 36.23 -1.05
C ALA A 189 14.89 35.49 -2.09
N ILE A 190 13.58 35.72 -2.05
CA ILE A 190 12.65 35.18 -3.04
C ILE A 190 12.85 35.93 -4.35
N THR A 191 12.93 35.17 -5.44
CA THR A 191 12.86 35.69 -6.81
C THR A 191 11.54 35.26 -7.44
N LYS A 192 10.93 36.16 -8.19
CA LYS A 192 9.67 35.94 -8.92
C LYS A 192 9.92 36.11 -10.41
N SER A 193 9.60 35.10 -11.21
CA SER A 193 9.79 35.15 -12.67
C SER A 193 8.72 34.33 -13.39
N ALA A 194 8.55 34.55 -14.70
CA ALA A 194 7.80 33.62 -15.53
C ALA A 194 8.47 32.23 -15.52
N SER A 195 7.67 31.16 -15.57
CA SER A 195 8.20 29.81 -15.58
C SER A 195 8.87 29.50 -16.93
N PRO A 196 10.07 28.89 -16.95
CA PRO A 196 10.76 28.57 -18.20
C PRO A 196 9.99 27.62 -19.11
N GLU A 197 9.12 26.80 -18.54
CA GLU A 197 8.34 25.78 -19.27
C GLU A 197 7.01 26.33 -19.81
N ASN A 198 6.49 27.41 -19.21
CA ASN A 198 5.26 28.07 -19.63
C ASN A 198 5.22 29.51 -19.09
N GLU A 199 5.21 30.51 -19.98
CA GLU A 199 5.22 31.93 -19.63
C GLU A 199 3.94 32.40 -18.91
N GLU A 200 2.84 31.64 -18.99
CA GLU A 200 1.59 31.91 -18.25
C GLU A 200 1.67 31.50 -16.77
N LEU A 201 2.74 30.80 -16.38
CA LEU A 201 3.00 30.38 -15.00
C LEU A 201 4.05 31.27 -14.36
N ILE A 202 3.97 31.42 -13.04
CA ILE A 202 4.84 32.26 -12.23
C ILE A 202 5.59 31.38 -11.23
N ASP A 203 6.92 31.39 -11.29
CA ASP A 203 7.80 30.73 -10.35
C ASP A 203 8.22 31.68 -9.22
N TYR A 204 8.18 31.18 -7.98
CA TYR A 204 8.81 31.76 -6.80
C TYR A 204 9.97 30.87 -6.39
N LYS A 205 11.21 31.37 -6.45
CA LYS A 205 12.43 30.60 -6.17
C LYS A 205 13.19 31.18 -4.99
N TYR A 206 13.65 30.31 -4.10
CA TYR A 206 14.47 30.68 -2.95
C TYR A 206 15.36 29.51 -2.52
N SER A 207 16.48 29.82 -1.87
CA SER A 207 17.32 28.85 -1.18
C SER A 207 16.89 28.72 0.28
N LEU A 208 16.98 27.51 0.81
CA LEU A 208 16.91 27.18 2.22
C LEU A 208 18.23 26.50 2.58
N THR A 209 18.98 27.10 3.49
CA THR A 209 20.24 26.55 4.00
C THR A 209 20.09 26.23 5.47
N ILE A 210 20.26 24.96 5.83
CA ILE A 210 20.28 24.54 7.23
C ILE A 210 21.73 24.70 7.72
N GLN A 211 21.95 25.68 8.60
CA GLN A 211 23.24 25.97 9.21
C GLN A 211 23.52 24.98 10.35
N SER A 212 23.63 23.69 10.01
CA SER A 212 24.16 22.69 10.94
C SER A 212 25.68 22.71 10.88
N PRO A 213 26.39 22.82 12.02
CA PRO A 213 27.86 22.77 12.08
C PRO A 213 28.45 21.49 11.48
N GLN A 214 27.65 20.41 11.41
CA GLN A 214 28.09 19.09 11.01
C GLN A 214 27.86 18.82 9.51
N LEU A 215 26.84 19.44 8.92
CA LEU A 215 26.51 19.30 7.50
C LEU A 215 25.65 20.46 6.98
N PRO A 216 26.26 21.51 6.39
CA PRO A 216 25.48 22.55 5.73
C PRO A 216 24.74 21.92 4.55
N THR A 217 23.43 22.03 4.58
CA THR A 217 22.55 21.48 3.54
C THR A 217 21.84 22.65 2.87
N GLN A 218 22.03 22.79 1.56
CA GLN A 218 21.29 23.76 0.76
C GLN A 218 20.22 23.05 -0.05
N VAL A 219 19.01 23.59 0.03
CA VAL A 219 17.85 23.17 -0.74
C VAL A 219 17.41 24.35 -1.60
N LEU A 220 17.27 24.13 -2.89
CA LEU A 220 16.67 25.10 -3.80
C LEU A 220 15.19 24.77 -3.99
N MET A 221 14.35 25.69 -3.56
CA MET A 221 12.90 25.59 -3.66
C MET A 221 12.40 26.38 -4.86
N THR A 222 11.44 25.81 -5.58
CA THR A 222 10.65 26.51 -6.60
C THR A 222 9.20 26.17 -6.39
N GLN A 223 8.34 27.17 -6.28
CA GLN A 223 6.89 27.01 -6.27
C GLN A 223 6.29 27.70 -7.49
N THR A 224 5.48 26.98 -8.25
CA THR A 224 4.93 27.48 -9.51
C THR A 224 3.42 27.62 -9.42
N PHE A 225 2.93 28.83 -9.72
CA PHE A 225 1.52 29.19 -9.66
C PHE A 225 0.99 29.57 -11.05
N ASN A 226 -0.29 29.32 -11.30
CA ASN A 226 -0.96 29.85 -12.49
C ASN A 226 -1.44 31.31 -12.26
N ALA A 227 -1.99 31.93 -13.30
CA ALA A 227 -2.52 33.29 -13.24
C ALA A 227 -3.66 33.50 -12.21
N ALA A 228 -4.37 32.44 -11.81
CA ALA A 228 -5.38 32.47 -10.75
C ALA A 228 -4.78 32.32 -9.33
N GLY A 229 -3.45 32.24 -9.23
CA GLY A 229 -2.70 32.00 -8.00
C GLY A 229 -2.86 30.59 -7.47
N GLU A 230 -3.26 29.62 -8.30
CA GLU A 230 -3.33 28.20 -7.92
C GLU A 230 -1.95 27.58 -7.98
N LEU A 231 -1.54 26.87 -6.94
CA LEU A 231 -0.28 26.13 -6.90
C LEU A 231 -0.39 24.92 -7.83
N ILE A 232 0.45 24.89 -8.86
CA ILE A 232 0.49 23.82 -9.87
C ILE A 232 1.61 22.84 -9.57
N SER A 233 2.77 23.33 -9.12
CA SER A 233 3.90 22.47 -8.78
C SER A 233 4.82 23.06 -7.73
N GLN A 234 5.57 22.17 -7.09
CA GLN A 234 6.69 22.49 -6.22
C GLN A 234 7.88 21.64 -6.64
N LYS A 235 9.07 22.22 -6.65
CA LYS A 235 10.31 21.53 -6.95
C LYS A 235 11.34 21.83 -5.88
N MET A 236 11.99 20.79 -5.41
CA MET A 236 13.08 20.83 -4.45
C MET A 236 14.31 20.21 -5.11
N ASN A 237 15.41 20.96 -5.16
CA ASN A 237 16.71 20.40 -5.50
C ASN A 237 17.57 20.39 -4.25
N LEU A 238 18.15 19.25 -3.94
CA LEU A 238 19.05 19.02 -2.82
C LEU A 238 20.37 18.50 -3.37
N ASP A 239 21.46 19.17 -3.05
CA ASP A 239 22.81 18.67 -3.33
C ASP A 239 23.54 18.44 -2.01
N LEU A 240 23.93 17.19 -1.76
CA LEU A 240 24.54 16.79 -0.49
C LEU A 240 25.54 15.65 -0.69
N LEU A 241 26.81 15.89 -0.35
CA LEU A 241 27.87 14.87 -0.32
C LEU A 241 28.00 14.05 -1.63
N GLY A 242 27.85 14.69 -2.78
CA GLY A 242 27.92 14.05 -4.10
C GLY A 242 26.66 13.28 -4.50
N ILE A 243 25.60 13.37 -3.70
CA ILE A 243 24.23 12.98 -4.06
C ILE A 243 23.51 14.24 -4.53
N SER A 244 22.99 14.22 -5.75
CA SER A 244 22.00 15.20 -6.19
C SER A 244 20.62 14.55 -6.12
N SER A 245 19.65 15.27 -5.56
CA SER A 245 18.26 14.84 -5.55
C SER A 245 17.36 15.95 -6.05
N THR A 246 16.38 15.57 -6.88
CA THR A 246 15.32 16.44 -7.33
C THR A 246 13.99 15.80 -6.96
N THR A 247 13.16 16.52 -6.21
CA THR A 247 11.78 16.14 -5.94
C THR A 247 10.84 17.16 -6.55
N THR A 248 9.96 16.72 -7.43
CA THR A 248 8.91 17.53 -8.03
C THR A 248 7.57 17.01 -7.56
N ILE A 249 6.69 17.90 -7.11
CA ILE A 249 5.30 17.61 -6.81
C ILE A 249 4.42 18.44 -7.72
N THR A 250 3.41 17.82 -8.30
CA THR A 250 2.38 18.51 -9.07
C THR A 250 1.02 18.30 -8.43
N TYR A 251 0.18 19.31 -8.53
CA TYR A 251 -1.13 19.37 -7.90
C TYR A 251 -2.20 19.62 -8.96
N LYS A 252 -3.30 18.89 -8.86
CA LYS A 252 -4.47 19.10 -9.71
C LYS A 252 -5.75 18.86 -8.93
N ILE A 253 -6.55 19.92 -8.78
CA ILE A 253 -7.92 19.78 -8.28
C ILE A 253 -8.73 18.99 -9.31
N THR A 254 -9.42 17.95 -8.86
CA THR A 254 -10.13 17.01 -9.71
C THR A 254 -11.42 16.53 -9.05
N THR A 255 -12.17 15.71 -9.78
CA THR A 255 -13.40 15.06 -9.33
C THR A 255 -13.14 13.64 -8.80
N ILE A 256 -14.09 13.12 -8.01
CA ILE A 256 -14.00 11.81 -7.34
C ILE A 256 -14.19 10.61 -8.29
N ASP A 257 -14.67 10.84 -9.49
CA ASP A 257 -14.92 9.84 -10.54
C ASP A 257 -13.65 9.06 -10.94
N LYS A 258 -12.46 9.65 -10.73
CA LYS A 258 -11.18 8.97 -10.88
C LYS A 258 -10.88 7.91 -9.80
N ILE A 259 -11.59 7.89 -8.67
CA ILE A 259 -11.35 6.90 -7.60
C ILE A 259 -12.14 5.63 -7.86
N VAL A 260 -11.45 4.60 -8.35
CA VAL A 260 -12.02 3.25 -8.43
C VAL A 260 -12.02 2.63 -7.04
N THR A 261 -13.15 2.74 -6.34
CA THR A 261 -13.35 2.02 -5.09
C THR A 261 -13.70 0.56 -5.40
N PRO A 262 -12.95 -0.43 -4.90
CA PRO A 262 -13.30 -1.83 -5.13
C PRO A 262 -14.69 -2.13 -4.56
N LEU A 263 -15.55 -2.73 -5.39
CA LEU A 263 -16.81 -3.26 -4.90
C LEU A 263 -16.55 -4.30 -3.80
N SER A 264 -17.40 -4.35 -2.78
CA SER A 264 -17.27 -5.33 -1.68
C SER A 264 -17.26 -6.79 -2.18
N THR A 265 -17.92 -7.05 -3.30
CA THR A 265 -17.88 -8.34 -4.01
C THR A 265 -16.49 -8.70 -4.52
N ASN A 266 -15.66 -7.71 -4.82
CA ASN A 266 -14.30 -7.86 -5.31
C ASN A 266 -13.26 -7.81 -4.17
N LEU A 267 -13.66 -7.59 -2.91
CA LEU A 267 -12.76 -7.62 -1.78
C LEU A 267 -12.55 -9.04 -1.24
N VAL A 268 -11.30 -9.44 -0.97
CA VAL A 268 -10.95 -10.67 -0.28
C VAL A 268 -9.99 -10.39 0.87
N SER A 269 -10.32 -10.84 2.07
CA SER A 269 -9.44 -10.73 3.23
C SER A 269 -8.29 -11.74 3.13
N LEU A 270 -7.06 -11.31 3.44
CA LEU A 270 -5.91 -12.24 3.48
C LEU A 270 -6.12 -13.36 4.49
N ALA A 271 -6.77 -13.07 5.63
CA ALA A 271 -7.11 -14.07 6.64
C ALA A 271 -8.12 -15.10 6.09
N ALA A 272 -9.15 -14.65 5.37
CA ALA A 272 -10.11 -15.52 4.71
C ALA A 272 -9.44 -16.42 3.66
N LEU A 273 -8.53 -15.86 2.86
CA LEU A 273 -7.78 -16.60 1.85
C LEU A 273 -6.85 -17.66 2.46
N LYS A 274 -6.09 -17.30 3.50
CA LYS A 274 -5.26 -18.22 4.29
C LYS A 274 -6.10 -19.36 4.86
N LYS A 275 -7.23 -19.04 5.50
CA LYS A 275 -8.14 -20.02 6.09
C LYS A 275 -8.67 -20.99 5.04
N ALA A 276 -9.19 -20.49 3.92
CA ALA A 276 -9.72 -21.33 2.85
C ALA A 276 -8.63 -22.23 2.23
N SER A 277 -7.44 -21.69 1.99
CA SER A 277 -6.29 -22.45 1.47
C SER A 277 -5.86 -23.58 2.42
N HIS A 278 -5.79 -23.30 3.73
CA HIS A 278 -5.44 -24.30 4.74
C HIS A 278 -6.54 -25.35 4.94
N GLN A 279 -7.82 -24.95 4.87
CA GLN A 279 -8.95 -25.89 4.91
C GLN A 279 -8.87 -26.91 3.76
N ILE A 280 -8.57 -26.44 2.55
CA ILE A 280 -8.40 -27.33 1.37
C ILE A 280 -7.23 -28.29 1.59
N SER A 281 -6.11 -27.83 2.15
CA SER A 281 -5.00 -28.72 2.51
C SER A 281 -5.41 -29.77 3.55
N ALA A 282 -6.15 -29.39 4.59
CA ALA A 282 -6.65 -30.31 5.60
C ALA A 282 -7.64 -31.34 5.01
N GLU A 283 -8.51 -30.93 4.10
CA GLU A 283 -9.40 -31.84 3.37
C GLU A 283 -8.63 -32.81 2.47
N LYS A 284 -7.56 -32.35 1.79
CA LYS A 284 -6.69 -33.21 0.98
C LYS A 284 -6.04 -34.32 1.81
N LEU A 285 -5.67 -34.06 3.08
CA LEU A 285 -5.15 -35.07 4.00
C LEU A 285 -6.17 -36.18 4.32
N LEU A 286 -7.48 -35.92 4.15
CA LEU A 286 -8.53 -36.90 4.36
C LEU A 286 -8.78 -37.80 3.15
N SER A 287 -8.23 -37.50 1.97
CA SER A 287 -8.53 -38.22 0.72
C SER A 287 -8.31 -39.73 0.82
N ALA A 288 -7.20 -40.14 1.45
CA ALA A 288 -6.90 -41.57 1.65
C ALA A 288 -7.91 -42.25 2.60
N LYS A 289 -8.25 -41.59 3.71
CA LYS A 289 -9.26 -42.09 4.67
C LYS A 289 -10.64 -42.17 4.04
N VAL A 290 -11.02 -41.17 3.24
CA VAL A 290 -12.29 -41.14 2.49
C VAL A 290 -12.36 -42.33 1.52
N LYS A 291 -11.30 -42.59 0.74
CA LYS A 291 -11.25 -43.71 -0.21
C LYS A 291 -11.35 -45.06 0.52
N ALA A 292 -10.56 -45.25 1.58
CA ALA A 292 -10.58 -46.48 2.37
C ALA A 292 -11.97 -46.74 3.00
N LEU A 293 -12.56 -45.70 3.59
CA LEU A 293 -13.88 -45.79 4.21
C LEU A 293 -14.99 -46.08 3.19
N SER A 294 -14.95 -45.42 2.03
CA SER A 294 -15.93 -45.64 0.95
C SER A 294 -15.87 -47.10 0.45
N SER A 295 -14.67 -47.62 0.24
CA SER A 295 -14.46 -49.02 -0.16
C SER A 295 -14.95 -49.99 0.91
N LYS A 296 -14.62 -49.75 2.19
CA LYS A 296 -15.03 -50.61 3.30
C LYS A 296 -16.55 -50.62 3.49
N ALA A 297 -17.20 -49.46 3.47
CA ALA A 297 -18.65 -49.34 3.58
C ALA A 297 -19.38 -50.05 2.42
N THR A 298 -18.85 -49.92 1.21
CA THR A 298 -19.38 -50.61 0.03
C THR A 298 -19.24 -52.13 0.15
N ALA A 299 -18.08 -52.61 0.63
CA ALA A 299 -17.86 -54.04 0.86
C ALA A 299 -18.80 -54.60 1.93
N LEU A 300 -19.05 -53.86 3.02
CA LEU A 300 -19.99 -54.24 4.07
C LEU A 300 -21.43 -54.33 3.56
N ALA A 301 -21.88 -53.35 2.76
CA ALA A 301 -23.21 -53.37 2.16
C ALA A 301 -23.40 -54.57 1.21
N LYS A 302 -22.39 -54.85 0.37
CA LYS A 302 -22.39 -56.01 -0.53
C LYS A 302 -22.44 -57.34 0.23
N SER A 303 -21.61 -57.50 1.26
CA SER A 303 -21.59 -58.70 2.10
C SER A 303 -22.93 -58.93 2.80
N ALA A 304 -23.57 -57.86 3.27
CA ALA A 304 -24.89 -57.92 3.89
C ALA A 304 -26.05 -58.08 2.88
N LYS A 305 -25.79 -58.11 1.57
CA LYS A 305 -26.81 -58.10 0.49
C LYS A 305 -27.84 -56.98 0.67
N LYS A 306 -27.40 -55.81 1.16
CA LYS A 306 -28.26 -54.65 1.43
C LYS A 306 -27.79 -53.42 0.67
N THR A 307 -28.71 -52.50 0.41
CA THR A 307 -28.38 -51.18 -0.14
C THR A 307 -27.44 -50.45 0.82
N LEU A 308 -26.47 -49.71 0.26
CA LEU A 308 -25.56 -48.87 1.04
C LEU A 308 -26.34 -47.78 1.78
N THR A 309 -26.15 -47.71 3.10
CA THR A 309 -26.80 -46.75 4.01
C THR A 309 -25.77 -46.13 4.96
N SER A 310 -26.18 -45.10 5.70
CA SER A 310 -25.35 -44.45 6.74
C SER A 310 -24.80 -45.43 7.77
N LYS A 311 -25.57 -46.47 8.12
CA LYS A 311 -25.12 -47.53 9.04
C LYS A 311 -23.83 -48.20 8.55
N HIS A 312 -23.72 -48.48 7.25
CA HIS A 312 -22.52 -49.09 6.67
C HIS A 312 -21.30 -48.15 6.69
N LEU A 313 -21.53 -46.84 6.61
CA LEU A 313 -20.47 -45.83 6.78
C LEU A 313 -19.98 -45.78 8.24
N VAL A 314 -20.89 -45.81 9.21
CA VAL A 314 -20.54 -45.87 10.64
C VAL A 314 -19.81 -47.17 10.99
N ASP A 315 -20.34 -48.31 10.53
CA ASP A 315 -19.74 -49.62 10.78
C ASP A 315 -18.38 -49.76 10.08
N GLY A 316 -18.25 -49.20 8.86
CA GLY A 316 -16.97 -49.12 8.13
C GLY A 316 -15.94 -48.27 8.87
N ALA A 317 -16.34 -47.13 9.44
CA ALA A 317 -15.45 -46.27 10.22
C ALA A 317 -14.96 -46.97 11.50
N LYS A 318 -15.86 -47.66 12.21
CA LYS A 318 -15.50 -48.49 13.37
C LYS A 318 -14.50 -49.59 12.98
N ALA A 319 -14.73 -50.30 11.87
CA ALA A 319 -13.84 -51.34 11.39
C ALA A 319 -12.44 -50.83 11.02
N LEU A 320 -12.35 -49.59 10.50
CA LEU A 320 -11.09 -48.93 10.18
C LEU A 320 -10.46 -48.18 11.37
N LYS A 321 -11.09 -48.22 12.56
CA LYS A 321 -10.68 -47.47 13.75
C LYS A 321 -10.54 -45.96 13.47
N TYR A 322 -11.40 -45.42 12.61
CA TYR A 322 -11.43 -43.99 12.31
C TYR A 322 -12.37 -43.26 13.27
N THR A 323 -11.87 -42.21 13.90
CA THR A 323 -12.71 -41.26 14.64
C THR A 323 -13.56 -40.48 13.65
N VAL A 324 -14.88 -40.61 13.76
CA VAL A 324 -15.87 -39.93 12.93
C VAL A 324 -16.96 -39.30 13.78
N THR A 325 -17.56 -38.21 13.30
CA THR A 325 -18.84 -37.71 13.83
C THR A 325 -19.97 -38.24 12.94
N SER A 326 -20.98 -38.87 13.52
CA SER A 326 -22.19 -39.22 12.75
C SER A 326 -22.94 -37.96 12.32
N ILE A 327 -23.43 -37.94 11.08
CA ILE A 327 -24.25 -36.86 10.52
C ILE A 327 -25.50 -37.46 9.87
N LYS A 328 -26.47 -36.62 9.50
CA LYS A 328 -27.67 -37.08 8.78
C LYS A 328 -27.24 -37.82 7.51
N ASN A 329 -27.64 -39.08 7.40
CA ASN A 329 -27.34 -39.99 6.29
C ASN A 329 -25.84 -40.27 6.04
N GLY A 330 -24.96 -40.09 7.04
CA GLY A 330 -23.53 -40.29 6.81
C GLY A 330 -22.61 -40.15 8.01
N VAL A 331 -21.33 -39.93 7.72
CA VAL A 331 -20.27 -39.67 8.70
C VAL A 331 -19.40 -38.51 8.25
N ARG A 332 -18.81 -37.81 9.21
CA ARG A 332 -17.87 -36.71 9.01
C ARG A 332 -16.50 -37.07 9.54
N LEU A 333 -15.49 -36.89 8.70
CA LEU A 333 -14.08 -36.94 9.05
C LEU A 333 -13.52 -35.53 9.17
N SER A 334 -12.58 -35.34 10.10
CA SER A 334 -11.85 -34.07 10.24
C SER A 334 -10.34 -34.30 10.29
N ALA A 335 -9.60 -33.31 9.82
CA ALA A 335 -8.16 -33.21 9.94
C ALA A 335 -7.79 -31.74 10.17
N LYS A 336 -6.59 -31.50 10.71
CA LYS A 336 -6.05 -30.15 10.87
C LYS A 336 -4.81 -29.97 10.00
N TYR A 337 -4.68 -28.80 9.39
CA TYR A 337 -3.48 -28.36 8.69
C TYR A 337 -3.16 -26.94 9.14
N LEU A 338 -1.96 -26.72 9.68
CA LEU A 338 -1.53 -25.42 10.23
C LEU A 338 -2.58 -24.80 11.16
N GLY A 339 -3.12 -25.60 12.09
CA GLY A 339 -4.14 -25.17 13.05
C GLY A 339 -5.57 -25.04 12.50
N VAL A 340 -5.77 -25.06 11.18
CA VAL A 340 -7.09 -24.93 10.54
C VAL A 340 -7.71 -26.30 10.30
N GLU A 341 -8.94 -26.50 10.75
CA GLU A 341 -9.68 -27.75 10.58
C GLU A 341 -10.37 -27.80 9.20
N GLY A 342 -10.13 -28.90 8.47
CA GLY A 342 -10.86 -29.27 7.26
C GLY A 342 -11.72 -30.51 7.52
N ARG A 343 -12.91 -30.57 6.89
CA ARG A 343 -13.91 -31.60 7.15
C ARG A 343 -14.43 -32.20 5.85
N MET A 344 -14.48 -33.53 5.80
CA MET A 344 -15.08 -34.28 4.69
C MET A 344 -16.30 -35.04 5.18
N CYS A 345 -17.42 -34.86 4.50
CA CYS A 345 -18.70 -35.49 4.76
C CYS A 345 -18.89 -36.62 3.75
N LEU A 346 -19.09 -37.84 4.25
CA LEU A 346 -19.42 -39.00 3.44
C LEU A 346 -20.88 -39.35 3.72
N VAL A 347 -21.72 -39.26 2.70
CA VAL A 347 -23.15 -39.58 2.79
C VAL A 347 -23.52 -40.71 1.87
N ALA A 348 -24.44 -41.55 2.32
CA ALA A 348 -25.03 -42.61 1.54
C ALA A 348 -26.23 -42.06 0.76
N THR A 349 -26.08 -41.89 -0.55
CA THR A 349 -27.13 -41.33 -1.42
C THR A 349 -27.38 -42.28 -2.58
N LYS A 350 -28.63 -42.72 -2.76
CA LYS A 350 -29.05 -43.64 -3.83
C LYS A 350 -28.15 -44.89 -3.94
N GLY A 351 -27.78 -45.48 -2.79
CA GLY A 351 -26.93 -46.67 -2.73
C GLY A 351 -25.45 -46.46 -3.06
N LYS A 352 -24.98 -45.20 -3.17
CA LYS A 352 -23.57 -44.85 -3.40
C LYS A 352 -23.03 -43.97 -2.27
N VAL A 353 -21.72 -44.01 -2.06
CA VAL A 353 -21.05 -43.03 -1.19
C VAL A 353 -20.77 -41.78 -1.99
N VAL A 354 -21.23 -40.64 -1.49
CA VAL A 354 -20.87 -39.31 -2.00
C VAL A 354 -20.01 -38.65 -0.94
N ALA A 355 -18.82 -38.20 -1.33
CA ALA A 355 -17.89 -37.50 -0.44
C ALA A 355 -17.76 -36.05 -0.90
N THR A 356 -18.03 -35.10 0.00
CA THR A 356 -17.89 -33.66 -0.25
C THR A 356 -17.24 -32.97 0.94
N ALA A 357 -16.68 -31.77 0.74
CA ALA A 357 -16.36 -30.90 1.86
C ALA A 357 -17.65 -30.63 2.66
N CYS A 358 -17.54 -30.64 3.99
CA CYS A 358 -18.68 -30.28 4.84
C CYS A 358 -18.87 -28.76 4.83
N SER A 359 -20.11 -28.32 4.65
CA SER A 359 -20.52 -26.92 4.88
C SER A 359 -20.53 -26.57 6.35
#